data_AF-A0A9X4R4Y2-F1
#
_entry.id   AF-A0A9X4R4Y2-F1
#
_cell.length_a   1.000
_cell.length_b   1.000
_cell.length_c   1.000
_cell.angle_alpha   90.00
_cell.angle_beta   90.00
_cell.angle_gamma   90.00
#
_symmetry.space_group_name_H-M   'P 1'
#
loop_
_entity.id
_entity.type
_entity.pdbx_description
1 polymer ?
#
loop_
_entity_poly.entity_id
_entity_poly.type
_entity_poly.pdbx_seq_one_letter_code
_entity_poly.pdbx_strand_id
1 'polypeptide(L)'
;MRAWIWAGWAAMAVALGAQAAPPTVAPAASAPQGFKLFRPSAPASAARGALPAPAKPAAAASAAAAPVPAVVDAEPAIRGYAVPIGGALKADNEEVWQRIVHLAGGKGARFVVFGTASEDPEASAKQVVDLLQRRGAIAEALPVAPKFLWVDLNKVVRDPALIAKVKAAKGIFFTGGTQERIVDVLQPGGQSTPMLEAIWDVYRKGGVVVGTSAGAAIMSTVMFRDAPSVINILKGRFVDGKQIDRGLGFVGPNLFVDQHFLKRGRFGRMIPLMMAKGYKIGLGVDENTAAIIRGDEIEIIGDRGALVVDLTEARTDAALGAFNVQGARLSYLEHGDRYHLRARATTPSAPKLRGELHDAESPGFKPYYTDDVFHLDMLGDSTISNAMSRLIDSARREVKGLAFDVLPRANDPLAELGFLFRVYKGPDSLGWSTEEFGGEQFTVANLYLDISPVRLPMPLYGGWGPPRPPEAANPAASAGAAGVPAPR
;
A
#
# COMPACT_ATOMS: atom_id res chain seq x y z
N MET A 1 -11.06 31.79 34.01
CA MET A 1 -12.30 31.37 34.71
C MET A 1 -13.10 30.52 33.72
N ARG A 2 -12.98 29.18 33.81
CA ARG A 2 -14.02 28.20 34.24
C ARG A 2 -15.28 28.25 33.34
N ALA A 3 -15.41 27.33 32.38
CA ALA A 3 -16.24 26.09 32.40
C ALA A 3 -17.76 26.40 32.41
N TRP A 4 -18.61 25.87 31.51
CA TRP A 4 -19.32 24.56 31.55
C TRP A 4 -20.03 24.37 30.17
N ILE A 5 -19.88 23.27 29.39
CA ILE A 5 -20.41 21.88 29.46
C ILE A 5 -21.81 21.67 28.79
N TRP A 6 -21.77 20.95 27.67
CA TRP A 6 -22.66 19.87 27.15
C TRP A 6 -24.14 19.79 27.60
N ALA A 7 -25.05 19.86 26.62
CA ALA A 7 -26.29 19.05 26.59
C ALA A 7 -26.88 19.08 25.17
N GLY A 8 -27.10 17.91 24.55
CA GLY A 8 -27.75 17.90 23.23
C GLY A 8 -27.97 16.56 22.55
N TRP A 9 -28.06 15.42 23.24
CA TRP A 9 -28.54 14.16 22.64
C TRP A 9 -29.28 13.31 23.68
N ALA A 10 -30.58 13.56 23.86
CA ALA A 10 -31.55 12.61 24.43
C ALA A 10 -32.98 13.19 24.31
N ALA A 11 -33.70 12.84 23.24
CA ALA A 11 -35.17 12.74 23.25
C ALA A 11 -35.68 12.22 21.90
N MET A 12 -36.00 10.92 21.83
CA MET A 12 -37.34 10.44 21.45
C MET A 12 -37.29 8.92 21.31
N ALA A 13 -37.90 8.25 22.28
CA ALA A 13 -38.34 6.88 22.14
C ALA A 13 -39.83 6.81 22.49
N VAL A 14 -40.51 5.91 21.76
CA VAL A 14 -41.79 5.25 22.04
C VAL A 14 -43.07 5.93 21.55
N ALA A 15 -43.62 5.37 20.46
CA ALA A 15 -45.00 4.88 20.43
C ALA A 15 -45.11 3.68 19.47
N LEU A 16 -45.58 2.55 19.99
CA LEU A 16 -45.84 1.28 19.31
C LEU A 16 -47.05 1.35 18.36
N GLY A 17 -47.07 0.46 17.34
CA GLY A 17 -48.31 0.11 16.66
C GLY A 17 -48.18 -0.89 15.50
N ALA A 18 -48.54 -2.14 15.77
CA ALA A 18 -49.07 -3.18 14.86
C ALA A 18 -48.18 -3.79 13.75
N GLN A 19 -47.89 -5.09 13.94
CA GLN A 19 -47.36 -6.04 12.96
C GLN A 19 -48.41 -6.41 11.90
N ALA A 20 -47.99 -6.44 10.63
CA ALA A 20 -48.64 -7.20 9.57
C ALA A 20 -47.59 -8.12 8.92
N ALA A 21 -47.91 -9.42 8.86
CA ALA A 21 -47.05 -10.46 8.32
C ALA A 21 -46.91 -10.33 6.78
N PRO A 22 -45.73 -10.56 6.19
CA PRO A 22 -45.60 -10.70 4.74
C PRO A 22 -45.96 -12.13 4.29
N PRO A 23 -46.47 -12.30 3.06
CA PRO A 23 -46.95 -13.58 2.56
C PRO A 23 -45.82 -14.56 2.27
N THR A 24 -46.09 -15.82 2.58
CA THR A 24 -45.31 -17.02 2.24
C THR A 24 -45.27 -17.25 0.74
N VAL A 25 -44.08 -17.31 0.15
CA VAL A 25 -43.84 -17.84 -1.20
C VAL A 25 -42.96 -19.08 -1.07
N ALA A 26 -43.43 -20.20 -1.61
CA ALA A 26 -42.78 -21.51 -1.61
C ALA A 26 -41.48 -21.52 -2.44
N PRO A 27 -40.51 -22.41 -2.13
CA PRO A 27 -39.20 -22.40 -2.78
C PRO A 27 -39.25 -23.09 -4.15
N ALA A 28 -38.81 -22.38 -5.19
CA ALA A 28 -38.45 -22.98 -6.47
C ALA A 28 -37.01 -23.52 -6.39
N ALA A 29 -36.88 -24.84 -6.51
CA ALA A 29 -35.61 -25.52 -6.63
C ALA A 29 -34.89 -25.11 -7.92
N SER A 30 -33.71 -24.54 -7.81
CA SER A 30 -32.70 -24.59 -8.88
C SER A 30 -31.31 -24.57 -8.24
N ALA A 31 -30.54 -25.61 -8.54
CA ALA A 31 -29.21 -25.87 -7.99
C ALA A 31 -28.21 -24.78 -8.43
N PRO A 32 -27.28 -24.32 -7.56
CA PRO A 32 -26.20 -23.46 -7.98
C PRO A 32 -25.16 -24.28 -8.75
N GLN A 33 -24.96 -23.94 -10.02
CA GLN A 33 -23.84 -24.43 -10.82
C GLN A 33 -22.53 -23.91 -10.20
N GLY A 34 -21.60 -24.84 -9.97
CA GLY A 34 -20.36 -24.61 -9.25
C GLY A 34 -19.46 -23.54 -9.87
N PHE A 35 -18.84 -22.75 -8.98
CA PHE A 35 -17.74 -21.86 -9.30
C PHE A 35 -16.54 -22.67 -9.81
N LYS A 36 -16.17 -22.49 -11.08
CA LYS A 36 -14.91 -22.99 -11.63
C LYS A 36 -13.78 -22.03 -11.28
N LEU A 37 -12.92 -22.45 -10.35
CA LEU A 37 -11.62 -21.86 -10.11
C LEU A 37 -10.77 -21.89 -11.39
N PHE A 38 -10.15 -20.76 -11.69
CA PHE A 38 -9.16 -20.60 -12.75
C PHE A 38 -7.97 -21.56 -12.50
N ARG A 39 -7.70 -22.47 -13.45
CA ARG A 39 -6.47 -23.26 -13.50
C ARG A 39 -5.47 -22.56 -14.44
N PRO A 40 -4.28 -22.16 -13.97
CA PRO A 40 -3.21 -21.79 -14.87
C PRO A 40 -2.63 -23.07 -15.52
N SER A 41 -2.43 -23.00 -16.84
CA SER A 41 -1.81 -24.02 -17.68
C SER A 41 -0.34 -24.23 -17.28
N ALA A 42 0.05 -25.49 -17.09
CA ALA A 42 1.42 -25.89 -16.81
C ALA A 42 2.32 -25.72 -18.05
N PRO A 43 3.57 -25.23 -17.91
CA PRO A 43 4.54 -25.26 -18.99
C PRO A 43 5.07 -26.68 -19.21
N ALA A 44 5.35 -27.01 -20.47
CA ALA A 44 5.79 -28.32 -20.93
C ALA A 44 7.12 -28.77 -20.30
N SER A 45 7.13 -30.02 -19.85
CA SER A 45 8.28 -30.76 -19.33
C SER A 45 9.32 -31.01 -20.42
N ALA A 46 10.48 -30.36 -20.34
CA ALA A 46 11.67 -30.75 -21.09
C ALA A 46 12.48 -31.79 -20.31
N ALA A 47 12.86 -32.88 -21.00
CA ALA A 47 13.52 -34.05 -20.44
C ALA A 47 14.88 -33.75 -19.81
N ARG A 48 15.12 -34.35 -18.63
CA ARG A 48 16.40 -34.34 -17.91
C ARG A 48 17.41 -35.25 -18.63
N GLY A 49 18.41 -34.65 -19.27
CA GLY A 49 19.64 -35.31 -19.71
C GLY A 49 20.69 -35.31 -18.60
N ALA A 50 21.48 -36.39 -18.53
CA ALA A 50 22.41 -36.73 -17.45
C ALA A 50 23.54 -35.70 -17.19
N LEU A 51 23.92 -35.58 -15.92
CA LEU A 51 25.08 -34.82 -15.43
C LEU A 51 26.40 -35.54 -15.74
N PRO A 52 27.43 -34.87 -16.27
CA PRO A 52 28.81 -35.33 -16.20
C PRO A 52 29.55 -34.76 -14.97
N ALA A 53 30.49 -35.56 -14.46
CA ALA A 53 31.32 -35.35 -13.26
C ALA A 53 32.27 -34.13 -13.34
N PRO A 54 32.74 -33.58 -12.19
CA PRO A 54 33.48 -32.32 -12.15
C PRO A 54 34.95 -32.49 -12.56
N ALA A 55 35.42 -31.61 -13.46
CA ALA A 55 36.83 -31.43 -13.79
C ALA A 55 37.44 -30.25 -13.01
N LYS A 56 38.71 -30.42 -12.61
CA LYS A 56 39.57 -29.49 -11.84
C LYS A 56 39.68 -28.08 -12.46
N PRO A 57 39.93 -27.03 -11.65
CA PRO A 57 39.99 -25.66 -12.15
C PRO A 57 41.34 -25.35 -12.81
N ALA A 58 41.29 -24.71 -13.98
CA ALA A 58 42.44 -24.11 -14.66
C ALA A 58 42.21 -22.61 -14.85
N ALA A 59 43.32 -21.86 -14.83
CA ALA A 59 43.44 -20.44 -14.62
C ALA A 59 42.75 -19.52 -15.66
N ALA A 60 42.45 -18.31 -15.18
CA ALA A 60 41.78 -17.23 -15.90
C ALA A 60 42.55 -16.75 -17.14
N ALA A 61 41.80 -16.49 -18.22
CA ALA A 61 42.21 -15.63 -19.33
C ALA A 61 41.00 -14.78 -19.77
N SER A 62 41.23 -13.47 -19.86
CA SER A 62 40.28 -12.45 -20.30
C SER A 62 39.94 -12.62 -21.78
N ALA A 63 38.64 -12.67 -22.11
CA ALA A 63 38.14 -12.60 -23.48
C ALA A 63 37.10 -11.47 -23.58
N ALA A 64 37.38 -10.49 -24.44
CA ALA A 64 36.52 -9.35 -24.73
C ALA A 64 35.20 -9.82 -25.37
N ALA A 65 34.07 -9.33 -24.86
CA ALA A 65 32.74 -9.63 -25.37
C ALA A 65 32.43 -8.80 -26.63
N ALA A 66 31.96 -9.47 -27.68
CA ALA A 66 31.43 -8.83 -28.88
C ALA A 66 30.12 -8.05 -28.58
N PRO A 67 29.86 -6.94 -29.28
CA PRO A 67 28.68 -6.12 -29.02
C PRO A 67 27.41 -6.83 -29.49
N VAL A 68 26.46 -6.98 -28.56
CA VAL A 68 25.10 -7.46 -28.82
C VAL A 68 24.32 -6.33 -29.53
N PRO A 69 23.59 -6.59 -30.63
CA PRO A 69 22.87 -5.54 -31.34
C PRO A 69 21.75 -4.97 -30.45
N ALA A 70 21.77 -3.64 -30.29
CA ALA A 70 20.72 -2.91 -29.58
C ALA A 70 19.41 -2.96 -30.38
N VAL A 71 18.37 -3.56 -29.79
CA VAL A 71 17.02 -3.57 -30.34
C VAL A 71 16.23 -2.43 -29.69
N VAL A 72 16.11 -1.36 -30.48
CA VAL A 72 15.08 -0.31 -30.61
C VAL A 72 14.37 0.31 -29.38
N ASP A 73 14.48 1.64 -29.37
CA ASP A 73 13.55 2.67 -28.88
C ASP A 73 13.09 2.60 -27.43
N ALA A 74 13.98 3.04 -26.53
CA ALA A 74 13.57 3.50 -25.21
C ALA A 74 12.60 4.69 -25.38
N GLU A 75 11.39 4.59 -24.81
CA GLU A 75 10.52 5.75 -24.65
C GLU A 75 11.34 6.92 -24.07
N PRO A 76 11.18 8.14 -24.60
CA PRO A 76 11.96 9.28 -24.12
C PRO A 76 11.76 9.44 -22.62
N ALA A 77 12.88 9.49 -21.88
CA ALA A 77 12.85 9.55 -20.43
C ALA A 77 11.93 10.68 -19.95
N ILE A 78 10.90 10.31 -19.18
CA ILE A 78 9.98 11.26 -18.56
C ILE A 78 10.79 12.17 -17.64
N ARG A 79 10.72 13.48 -17.89
CA ARG A 79 11.55 14.46 -17.17
C ARG A 79 10.88 15.01 -15.90
N GLY A 80 9.57 14.84 -15.78
CA GLY A 80 8.75 15.42 -14.71
C GLY A 80 8.81 14.66 -13.40
N TYR A 81 8.05 15.18 -12.44
CA TYR A 81 7.93 14.63 -11.09
C TYR A 81 6.50 14.17 -10.82
N ALA A 82 6.34 12.93 -10.35
CA ALA A 82 5.08 12.46 -9.80
C ALA A 82 5.19 12.52 -8.27
N VAL A 83 4.20 13.11 -7.61
CA VAL A 83 4.23 13.34 -6.16
C VAL A 83 2.93 12.82 -5.51
N PRO A 84 2.83 11.51 -5.25
CA PRO A 84 1.79 10.98 -4.38
C PRO A 84 1.98 11.43 -2.94
N ILE A 85 0.91 11.96 -2.36
CA ILE A 85 0.80 12.35 -0.94
C ILE A 85 -0.21 11.41 -0.28
N GLY A 86 0.17 10.82 0.85
CA GLY A 86 -0.64 9.78 1.51
C GLY A 86 -1.99 10.26 2.08
N GLY A 87 -2.34 11.53 1.93
CA GLY A 87 -3.58 12.12 2.41
C GLY A 87 -3.39 12.92 3.69
N ALA A 88 -4.44 13.62 4.11
CA ALA A 88 -4.45 14.46 5.33
C ALA A 88 -3.21 15.38 5.45
N LEU A 89 -2.74 15.93 4.32
CA LEU A 89 -1.64 16.88 4.29
C LEU A 89 -2.04 18.15 5.06
N LYS A 90 -1.29 18.45 6.11
CA LYS A 90 -1.57 19.61 6.96
C LYS A 90 -1.21 20.91 6.23
N ALA A 91 -1.92 21.98 6.58
CA ALA A 91 -1.70 23.29 5.97
C ALA A 91 -0.35 23.93 6.34
N ASP A 92 0.22 23.53 7.48
CA ASP A 92 1.47 24.00 8.07
C ASP A 92 2.67 23.09 7.74
N ASN A 93 2.48 22.03 6.94
CA ASN A 93 3.57 21.19 6.44
C ASN A 93 4.37 21.94 5.35
N GLU A 94 5.18 22.91 5.77
CA GLU A 94 5.95 23.76 4.88
C GLU A 94 6.91 22.97 4.00
N GLU A 95 7.50 21.90 4.52
CA GLU A 95 8.42 21.05 3.76
C GLU A 95 7.77 20.57 2.46
N VAL A 96 6.60 19.90 2.57
CA VAL A 96 5.90 19.36 1.41
C VAL A 96 5.40 20.47 0.50
N TRP A 97 4.75 21.51 1.04
CA TRP A 97 4.19 22.60 0.23
C TRP A 97 5.25 23.41 -0.52
N GLN A 98 6.38 23.71 0.11
CA GLN A 98 7.47 24.43 -0.55
C GLN A 98 8.17 23.56 -1.58
N ARG A 99 8.37 22.26 -1.27
CA ARG A 99 9.03 21.34 -2.19
C ARG A 99 8.23 21.16 -3.48
N ILE A 100 6.91 21.02 -3.43
CA ILE A 100 6.10 20.92 -4.65
C ILE A 100 6.15 22.19 -5.50
N VAL A 101 6.16 23.38 -4.89
CA VAL A 101 6.28 24.65 -5.62
C VAL A 101 7.67 24.79 -6.24
N HIS A 102 8.71 24.42 -5.51
CA HIS A 102 10.08 24.41 -6.02
C HIS A 102 10.24 23.48 -7.23
N LEU A 103 9.68 22.27 -7.17
CA LEU A 103 9.70 21.32 -8.29
C LEU A 103 9.00 21.85 -9.55
N ALA A 104 8.00 22.73 -9.39
CA ALA A 104 7.33 23.40 -10.50
C ALA A 104 8.08 24.65 -11.04
N GLY A 105 9.25 24.99 -10.49
CA GLY A 105 10.03 26.17 -10.88
C GLY A 105 10.03 27.32 -9.86
N GLY A 106 9.46 27.11 -8.66
CA GLY A 106 9.51 28.08 -7.57
C GLY A 106 8.47 29.20 -7.68
N LYS A 107 8.82 30.39 -7.18
CA LYS A 107 7.91 31.56 -7.15
C LYS A 107 7.47 31.93 -8.57
N GLY A 108 6.17 32.15 -8.76
CA GLY A 108 5.56 32.43 -10.06
C GLY A 108 5.23 31.19 -10.88
N ALA A 109 5.58 29.98 -10.41
CA ALA A 109 5.20 28.74 -11.08
C ALA A 109 3.67 28.64 -11.20
N ARG A 110 3.20 28.32 -12.41
CA ARG A 110 1.77 28.21 -12.70
C ARG A 110 1.27 26.83 -12.31
N PHE A 111 0.23 26.78 -11.48
CA PHE A 111 -0.44 25.57 -11.06
C PHE A 111 -1.88 25.53 -11.57
N VAL A 112 -2.29 24.35 -12.02
CA VAL A 112 -3.70 24.02 -12.21
C VAL A 112 -4.13 23.01 -11.13
N VAL A 113 -5.23 23.31 -10.46
CA VAL A 113 -5.79 22.49 -9.39
C VAL A 113 -7.10 21.85 -9.83
N PHE A 114 -7.22 20.55 -9.60
CA PHE A 114 -8.39 19.74 -9.88
C PHE A 114 -9.08 19.29 -8.59
N GLY A 115 -10.28 19.84 -8.36
CA GLY A 115 -11.22 19.43 -7.29
C GLY A 115 -11.97 18.13 -7.57
N THR A 116 -11.63 17.42 -8.65
CA THR A 116 -12.47 16.39 -9.31
C THR A 116 -12.92 15.25 -8.39
N ALA A 117 -12.08 14.83 -7.44
CA ALA A 117 -12.38 13.74 -6.52
C ALA A 117 -13.35 14.15 -5.40
N SER A 118 -13.37 15.42 -5.02
CA SER A 118 -14.03 15.91 -3.81
C SER A 118 -15.56 15.85 -3.91
N GLU A 119 -16.21 15.72 -2.75
CA GLU A 119 -17.66 15.98 -2.62
C GLU A 119 -17.98 17.46 -2.80
N ASP A 120 -17.07 18.34 -2.36
CA ASP A 120 -17.10 19.78 -2.56
C ASP A 120 -15.84 20.19 -3.33
N PRO A 121 -15.89 20.17 -4.68
CA PRO A 121 -14.74 20.50 -5.51
C PRO A 121 -14.28 21.95 -5.37
N GLU A 122 -15.21 22.87 -5.12
CA GLU A 122 -14.91 24.30 -5.02
C GLU A 122 -14.10 24.59 -3.75
N ALA A 123 -14.60 24.16 -2.59
CA ALA A 123 -13.90 24.39 -1.32
C ALA A 123 -12.54 23.67 -1.29
N SER A 124 -12.49 22.40 -1.76
CA SER A 124 -11.26 21.62 -1.75
C SER A 124 -10.20 22.20 -2.68
N ALA A 125 -10.56 22.58 -3.91
CA ALA A 125 -9.62 23.19 -4.84
C ALA A 125 -9.19 24.58 -4.35
N LYS A 126 -10.11 25.39 -3.81
CA LYS A 126 -9.80 26.70 -3.24
C LYS A 126 -8.77 26.59 -2.12
N GLN A 127 -8.92 25.64 -1.20
CA GLN A 127 -7.95 25.45 -0.12
C GLN A 127 -6.54 25.19 -0.66
N VAL A 128 -6.41 24.32 -1.66
CA VAL A 128 -5.10 24.02 -2.28
C VAL A 128 -4.55 25.23 -3.04
N VAL A 129 -5.39 25.95 -3.79
CA VAL A 129 -5.00 27.20 -4.47
C VAL A 129 -4.43 28.20 -3.45
N ASP A 130 -5.14 28.45 -2.36
CA ASP A 130 -4.70 29.38 -1.31
C ASP A 130 -3.38 28.92 -0.68
N LEU A 131 -3.19 27.62 -0.45
CA LEU A 131 -1.95 27.08 0.11
C LEU A 131 -0.76 27.21 -0.85
N LEU A 132 -0.95 26.96 -2.15
CA LEU A 132 0.07 27.14 -3.17
C LEU A 132 0.44 28.63 -3.34
N GLN A 133 -0.56 29.52 -3.36
CA GLN A 133 -0.36 30.96 -3.50
C GLN A 133 0.39 31.56 -2.31
N ARG A 134 0.14 31.08 -1.07
CA ARG A 134 0.93 31.48 0.12
C ARG A 134 2.43 31.19 -0.03
N ARG A 135 2.81 30.20 -0.83
CA ARG A 135 4.21 29.84 -1.12
C ARG A 135 4.70 30.43 -2.46
N GLY A 136 3.95 31.38 -3.03
CA GLY A 136 4.36 32.18 -4.17
C GLY A 136 4.05 31.59 -5.55
N ALA A 137 3.29 30.50 -5.65
CA ALA A 137 2.81 29.99 -6.92
C ALA A 137 1.64 30.83 -7.47
N ILE A 138 1.41 30.77 -8.78
CA ILE A 138 0.21 31.29 -9.43
C ILE A 138 -0.71 30.10 -9.69
N ALA A 139 -1.66 29.86 -8.80
CA ALA A 139 -2.57 28.71 -8.88
C ALA A 139 -3.99 29.12 -9.29
N GLU A 140 -4.62 28.32 -10.15
CA GLU A 140 -6.04 28.41 -10.48
C GLU A 140 -6.71 27.03 -10.46
N ALA A 141 -7.98 26.98 -10.10
CA ALA A 141 -8.79 25.76 -10.15
C ALA A 141 -9.58 25.70 -11.46
N LEU A 142 -9.66 24.51 -12.08
CA LEU A 142 -10.51 24.30 -13.25
C LEU A 142 -11.84 23.63 -12.87
N PRO A 143 -12.96 23.97 -13.55
CA PRO A 143 -14.29 23.44 -13.24
C PRO A 143 -14.49 22.02 -13.80
N VAL A 144 -13.56 21.11 -13.52
CA VAL A 144 -13.57 19.72 -14.03
C VAL A 144 -13.92 18.79 -12.88
N ALA A 145 -15.20 18.68 -12.53
CA ALA A 145 -15.65 17.79 -11.46
C ALA A 145 -17.12 17.36 -11.65
N PRO A 146 -17.47 16.09 -11.38
CA PRO A 146 -18.84 15.60 -11.56
C PRO A 146 -19.86 16.22 -10.58
N LYS A 147 -19.38 16.82 -9.48
CA LYS A 147 -20.22 17.53 -8.51
C LYS A 147 -20.58 18.95 -8.97
N PHE A 148 -19.95 19.47 -10.02
CA PHE A 148 -20.42 20.69 -10.69
C PHE A 148 -21.56 20.34 -11.65
N LEU A 149 -22.79 20.29 -11.14
CA LEU A 149 -23.98 19.89 -11.91
C LEU A 149 -24.29 20.80 -13.11
N TRP A 150 -23.72 22.00 -13.13
CA TRP A 150 -23.84 22.97 -14.22
C TRP A 150 -22.78 22.78 -15.33
N VAL A 151 -21.83 21.85 -15.15
CA VAL A 151 -20.76 21.57 -16.12
C VAL A 151 -21.07 20.32 -16.94
N ASP A 152 -21.01 20.45 -18.27
CA ASP A 152 -20.94 19.30 -19.18
C ASP A 152 -19.51 18.75 -19.18
N LEU A 153 -19.31 17.63 -18.47
CA LEU A 153 -17.99 17.00 -18.32
C LEU A 153 -17.36 16.60 -19.65
N ASN A 154 -18.16 16.19 -20.64
CA ASN A 154 -17.64 15.75 -21.92
C ASN A 154 -17.10 16.93 -22.73
N LYS A 155 -17.72 18.12 -22.57
CA LYS A 155 -17.25 19.37 -23.19
C LYS A 155 -16.08 19.99 -22.44
N VAL A 156 -16.12 20.05 -21.11
CA VAL A 156 -15.10 20.76 -20.31
C VAL A 156 -13.71 20.14 -20.45
N VAL A 157 -13.60 18.81 -20.56
CA VAL A 157 -12.33 18.09 -20.77
C VAL A 157 -11.82 18.17 -22.22
N ARG A 158 -12.59 18.82 -23.10
CA ARG A 158 -12.26 19.07 -24.52
C ARG A 158 -12.20 20.57 -24.84
N ASP A 159 -12.42 21.44 -23.86
CA ASP A 159 -12.41 22.89 -24.03
C ASP A 159 -10.98 23.38 -24.35
N PRO A 160 -10.74 23.95 -25.55
CA PRO A 160 -9.42 24.44 -25.93
C PRO A 160 -8.82 25.49 -24.99
N ALA A 161 -9.66 26.35 -24.39
CA ALA A 161 -9.18 27.40 -23.49
C ALA A 161 -8.69 26.82 -22.16
N LEU A 162 -9.41 25.83 -21.60
CA LEU A 162 -9.00 25.15 -20.37
C LEU A 162 -7.76 24.28 -20.60
N ILE A 163 -7.70 23.60 -21.75
CA ILE A 163 -6.53 22.82 -22.16
C ILE A 163 -5.29 23.73 -22.31
N ALA A 164 -5.45 24.93 -22.87
CA ALA A 164 -4.35 25.89 -22.98
C ALA A 164 -3.82 26.32 -21.60
N LYS A 165 -4.69 26.49 -20.60
CA LYS A 165 -4.28 26.76 -19.21
C LYS A 165 -3.44 25.62 -18.63
N VAL A 166 -3.88 24.37 -18.82
CA VAL A 166 -3.11 23.18 -18.40
C VAL A 166 -1.75 23.14 -19.09
N LYS A 167 -1.69 23.31 -20.42
CA LYS A 167 -0.43 23.29 -21.17
C LYS A 167 0.56 24.40 -20.77
N ALA A 168 0.05 25.53 -20.25
CA ALA A 168 0.87 26.63 -19.74
C ALA A 168 1.33 26.43 -18.28
N ALA A 169 0.77 25.44 -17.57
CA ALA A 169 1.15 25.13 -16.20
C ALA A 169 2.51 24.43 -16.11
N LYS A 170 3.12 24.51 -14.92
CA LYS A 170 4.29 23.73 -14.51
C LYS A 170 3.99 22.76 -13.38
N GLY A 171 2.87 22.96 -12.69
CA GLY A 171 2.35 22.06 -11.69
C GLY A 171 0.88 21.72 -11.91
N ILE A 172 0.54 20.45 -11.73
CA ILE A 172 -0.84 19.95 -11.70
C ILE A 172 -1.08 19.39 -10.31
N PHE A 173 -2.20 19.73 -9.68
CA PHE A 173 -2.55 19.21 -8.35
C PHE A 173 -3.93 18.56 -8.37
N PHE A 174 -4.00 17.30 -7.94
CA PHE A 174 -5.23 16.57 -7.70
C PHE A 174 -5.56 16.51 -6.21
N THR A 175 -6.73 17.02 -5.84
CA THR A 175 -7.26 16.95 -4.47
C THR A 175 -7.70 15.53 -4.09
N GLY A 176 -8.00 15.35 -2.79
CA GLY A 176 -8.54 14.09 -2.27
C GLY A 176 -10.05 13.93 -2.51
N GLY A 177 -10.58 12.76 -2.14
CA GLY A 177 -11.99 12.40 -2.29
C GLY A 177 -12.13 10.98 -2.83
N THR A 178 -12.91 10.82 -3.90
CA THR A 178 -13.17 9.55 -4.55
C THR A 178 -12.37 9.44 -5.86
N GLN A 179 -11.40 8.52 -5.92
CA GLN A 179 -10.47 8.38 -7.05
C GLN A 179 -11.13 7.97 -8.37
N GLU A 180 -12.22 7.19 -8.37
CA GLU A 180 -12.91 6.88 -9.62
C GLU A 180 -13.41 8.12 -10.35
N ARG A 181 -13.77 9.20 -9.64
CA ARG A 181 -14.24 10.43 -10.28
C ARG A 181 -13.16 11.06 -11.15
N ILE A 182 -11.90 10.96 -10.73
CA ILE A 182 -10.78 11.49 -11.52
C ILE A 182 -10.64 10.68 -12.81
N VAL A 183 -10.59 9.36 -12.70
CA VAL A 183 -10.38 8.45 -13.84
C VAL A 183 -11.57 8.47 -14.79
N ASP A 184 -12.80 8.43 -14.29
CA ASP A 184 -14.01 8.43 -15.12
C ASP A 184 -14.17 9.74 -15.91
N VAL A 185 -13.72 10.87 -15.36
CA VAL A 185 -13.78 12.18 -16.03
C VAL A 185 -12.65 12.35 -17.04
N LEU A 186 -11.42 11.99 -16.67
CA LEU A 186 -10.24 12.23 -17.51
C LEU A 186 -9.99 11.11 -18.53
N GLN A 187 -10.49 9.91 -18.26
CA GLN A 187 -10.30 8.71 -19.06
C GLN A 187 -11.61 7.88 -19.20
N PRO A 188 -12.73 8.48 -19.64
CA PRO A 188 -14.02 7.79 -19.73
C PRO A 188 -13.93 6.56 -20.64
N GLY A 189 -14.42 5.42 -20.14
CA GLY A 189 -14.36 4.15 -20.88
C GLY A 189 -12.94 3.64 -21.16
N GLY A 190 -11.92 4.18 -20.46
CA GLY A 190 -10.52 3.85 -20.70
C GLY A 190 -9.85 4.67 -21.81
N GLN A 191 -10.54 5.64 -22.41
CA GLN A 191 -10.00 6.48 -23.46
C GLN A 191 -9.55 7.83 -22.91
N SER A 192 -8.30 8.23 -23.16
CA SER A 192 -7.79 9.53 -22.71
C SER A 192 -8.58 10.69 -23.31
N THR A 193 -8.87 11.69 -22.47
CA THR A 193 -9.39 12.99 -22.94
C THR A 193 -8.26 13.91 -23.38
N PRO A 194 -8.53 14.93 -24.22
CA PRO A 194 -7.54 15.97 -24.53
C PRO A 194 -7.01 16.70 -23.29
N MET A 195 -7.82 16.84 -22.24
CA MET A 195 -7.38 17.33 -20.93
C MET A 195 -6.32 16.42 -20.30
N LEU A 196 -6.56 15.11 -20.26
CA LEU A 196 -5.60 14.15 -19.72
C LEU A 196 -4.28 14.16 -20.51
N GLU A 197 -4.36 14.21 -21.85
CA GLU A 197 -3.16 14.32 -22.68
C GLU A 197 -2.38 15.61 -22.41
N ALA A 198 -3.07 16.73 -22.17
CA ALA A 198 -2.40 17.97 -21.78
C ALA A 198 -1.70 17.89 -20.41
N ILE A 199 -2.28 17.17 -19.45
CA ILE A 199 -1.66 16.91 -18.14
C ILE A 199 -0.41 16.04 -18.32
N TRP A 200 -0.50 14.99 -19.13
CA TRP A 200 0.64 14.16 -19.50
C TRP A 200 1.74 14.94 -20.22
N ASP A 201 1.39 15.88 -21.08
CA ASP A 201 2.36 16.78 -21.73
C ASP A 201 3.13 17.63 -20.71
N VAL A 202 2.46 18.16 -19.69
CA VAL A 202 3.11 18.92 -18.61
C VAL A 202 4.13 18.02 -17.90
N TYR A 203 3.73 16.81 -17.54
CA TYR A 203 4.58 15.84 -16.87
C TYR A 203 5.80 15.45 -17.73
N ARG A 204 5.59 15.06 -18.99
CA ARG A 204 6.66 14.69 -19.93
C ARG A 204 7.66 15.83 -20.15
N LYS A 205 7.21 17.09 -20.13
CA LYS A 205 8.03 18.30 -20.31
C LYS A 205 8.78 18.75 -19.05
N GLY A 206 8.74 17.99 -17.95
CA GLY A 206 9.47 18.32 -16.72
C GLY A 206 8.65 19.03 -15.67
N GLY A 207 7.32 19.13 -15.83
CA GLY A 207 6.43 19.63 -14.80
C GLY A 207 6.19 18.62 -13.68
N VAL A 208 5.48 19.05 -12.64
CA VAL A 208 5.11 18.22 -11.49
C VAL A 208 3.63 17.87 -11.51
N VAL A 209 3.30 16.60 -11.28
CA VAL A 209 1.94 16.12 -11.04
C VAL A 209 1.85 15.66 -9.60
N VAL A 210 1.08 16.39 -8.81
CA VAL A 210 0.88 16.16 -7.37
C VAL A 210 -0.52 15.61 -7.15
N GLY A 211 -0.67 14.67 -6.22
CA GLY A 211 -1.99 14.15 -5.86
C GLY A 211 -2.03 13.68 -4.42
N THR A 212 -3.08 14.08 -3.69
CA THR A 212 -3.27 13.69 -2.27
C THR A 212 -4.44 12.74 -2.11
N SER A 213 -4.28 11.67 -1.31
CA SER A 213 -5.30 10.64 -1.10
C SER A 213 -5.79 10.04 -2.43
N ALA A 214 -7.01 10.34 -2.90
CA ALA A 214 -7.49 9.94 -4.22
C ALA A 214 -6.52 10.31 -5.36
N GLY A 215 -5.92 11.50 -5.31
CA GLY A 215 -4.92 11.93 -6.28
C GLY A 215 -3.62 11.09 -6.23
N ALA A 216 -3.27 10.49 -5.10
CA ALA A 216 -2.13 9.58 -5.01
C ALA A 216 -2.48 8.20 -5.59
N ALA A 217 -3.70 7.72 -5.38
CA ALA A 217 -4.15 6.40 -5.85
C ALA A 217 -4.14 6.28 -7.38
N ILE A 218 -4.39 7.37 -8.11
CA ILE A 218 -4.37 7.38 -9.58
C ILE A 218 -2.96 7.35 -10.18
N MET A 219 -1.90 7.44 -9.36
CA MET A 219 -0.54 7.59 -9.88
C MET A 219 -0.02 6.32 -10.55
N SER A 220 -0.39 5.14 -10.07
CA SER A 220 -0.06 3.85 -10.72
C SER A 220 -1.02 3.51 -11.86
N THR A 221 -0.67 2.54 -12.71
CA THR A 221 -1.55 2.12 -13.84
C THR A 221 -2.77 1.32 -13.38
N VAL A 222 -2.74 0.81 -12.15
CA VAL A 222 -3.85 0.16 -11.45
C VAL A 222 -4.09 0.91 -10.14
N MET A 223 -5.35 1.03 -9.73
CA MET A 223 -5.74 1.61 -8.45
C MET A 223 -6.87 0.82 -7.80
N PHE A 224 -7.04 0.98 -6.49
CA PHE A 224 -8.30 0.62 -5.84
C PHE A 224 -9.37 1.66 -6.20
N ARG A 225 -10.55 1.20 -6.62
CA ARG A 225 -11.70 2.04 -6.99
C ARG A 225 -12.62 2.22 -5.77
N ASP A 226 -13.43 1.21 -5.46
CA ASP A 226 -14.18 1.08 -4.21
C ASP A 226 -13.59 -0.07 -3.38
N ALA A 227 -12.59 0.22 -2.54
CA ALA A 227 -11.92 -0.84 -1.80
C ALA A 227 -12.82 -1.37 -0.66
N PRO A 228 -13.04 -2.70 -0.57
CA PRO A 228 -13.61 -3.30 0.62
C PRO A 228 -12.59 -3.20 1.77
N SER A 229 -12.98 -3.65 2.96
CA SER A 229 -12.05 -3.73 4.09
C SER A 229 -10.79 -4.54 3.73
N VAL A 230 -9.65 -4.18 4.34
CA VAL A 230 -8.36 -4.84 4.07
C VAL A 230 -8.46 -6.36 4.29
N ILE A 231 -9.16 -6.78 5.34
CA ILE A 231 -9.38 -8.21 5.61
C ILE A 231 -10.17 -8.91 4.49
N ASN A 232 -11.13 -8.24 3.84
CA ASN A 232 -11.85 -8.83 2.70
C ASN A 232 -10.94 -8.96 1.47
N ILE A 233 -10.02 -8.03 1.25
CA ILE A 233 -9.00 -8.17 0.19
C ILE A 233 -8.09 -9.36 0.47
N LEU A 234 -7.62 -9.54 1.70
CA LEU A 234 -6.83 -10.72 2.10
C LEU A 234 -7.63 -12.03 1.90
N LYS A 235 -8.95 -12.01 2.14
CA LYS A 235 -9.86 -13.11 1.82
C LYS A 235 -10.14 -13.30 0.32
N GLY A 236 -9.44 -12.58 -0.56
CA GLY A 236 -9.56 -12.68 -2.02
C GLY A 236 -10.81 -12.02 -2.60
N ARG A 237 -11.47 -11.12 -1.86
CA ARG A 237 -12.73 -10.49 -2.29
C ARG A 237 -12.49 -9.16 -2.98
N PHE A 238 -12.08 -9.22 -4.23
CA PHE A 238 -11.98 -8.06 -5.11
C PHE A 238 -12.19 -8.44 -6.57
N VAL A 239 -12.81 -7.54 -7.33
CA VAL A 239 -13.13 -7.77 -8.75
C VAL A 239 -12.72 -6.55 -9.57
N ASP A 240 -12.16 -6.82 -10.75
CA ASP A 240 -11.82 -5.79 -11.74
C ASP A 240 -13.07 -5.04 -12.21
N GLY A 241 -12.94 -3.73 -12.39
CA GLY A 241 -14.03 -2.82 -12.72
C GLY A 241 -15.01 -2.55 -11.56
N LYS A 242 -14.80 -3.17 -10.39
CA LYS A 242 -15.57 -2.90 -9.17
C LYS A 242 -14.67 -2.34 -8.06
N GLN A 243 -13.87 -3.20 -7.43
CA GLN A 243 -12.98 -2.82 -6.33
C GLN A 243 -11.64 -2.28 -6.83
N ILE A 244 -11.22 -2.70 -8.03
CA ILE A 244 -9.95 -2.35 -8.66
C ILE A 244 -10.24 -1.88 -10.09
N ASP A 245 -9.53 -0.86 -10.55
CA ASP A 245 -9.65 -0.35 -11.91
C ASP A 245 -8.29 0.23 -12.35
N ARG A 246 -8.24 0.74 -13.57
CA ARG A 246 -7.10 1.49 -14.09
C ARG A 246 -6.88 2.78 -13.29
N GLY A 247 -5.62 3.11 -13.03
CA GLY A 247 -5.22 4.47 -12.66
C GLY A 247 -4.75 5.26 -13.88
N LEU A 248 -4.20 6.44 -13.65
CA LEU A 248 -3.68 7.31 -14.72
C LEU A 248 -2.21 7.02 -15.06
N GLY A 249 -1.44 6.33 -14.21
CA GLY A 249 -0.16 5.73 -14.60
C GLY A 249 1.08 6.64 -14.62
N PHE A 250 1.06 7.80 -13.96
CA PHE A 250 2.20 8.73 -13.88
C PHE A 250 3.50 8.12 -13.30
N VAL A 251 3.44 7.08 -12.47
CA VAL A 251 4.64 6.39 -11.95
C VAL A 251 5.08 5.17 -12.79
N GLY A 252 4.49 5.00 -13.98
CA GLY A 252 4.79 3.89 -14.87
C GLY A 252 4.20 2.55 -14.41
N PRO A 253 4.49 1.46 -15.13
CA PRO A 253 3.85 0.17 -14.93
C PRO A 253 4.46 -0.67 -13.79
N ASN A 254 5.63 -0.28 -13.27
CA ASN A 254 6.43 -1.11 -12.38
C ASN A 254 6.22 -0.80 -10.89
N LEU A 255 5.56 0.32 -10.57
CA LEU A 255 5.32 0.78 -9.21
C LEU A 255 3.82 0.88 -8.94
N PHE A 256 3.35 0.16 -7.93
CA PHE A 256 2.00 0.31 -7.41
C PHE A 256 1.97 1.31 -6.25
N VAL A 257 1.04 2.27 -6.24
CA VAL A 257 0.95 3.29 -5.20
C VAL A 257 -0.33 3.13 -4.39
N ASP A 258 -0.20 3.23 -3.06
CA ASP A 258 -1.33 3.35 -2.15
C ASP A 258 -1.05 4.43 -1.08
N GLN A 259 -2.10 4.82 -0.36
CA GLN A 259 -2.20 6.05 0.43
C GLN A 259 -2.98 5.79 1.73
N HIS A 260 -2.94 6.71 2.70
CA HIS A 260 -3.40 6.51 4.09
C HIS A 260 -2.88 5.18 4.65
N PHE A 261 -1.62 4.87 4.34
CA PHE A 261 -1.19 3.50 4.21
C PHE A 261 -0.98 2.79 5.55
N LEU A 262 -0.13 3.36 6.41
CA LEU A 262 0.20 2.81 7.72
C LEU A 262 -0.96 3.03 8.70
N LYS A 263 -1.60 4.21 8.61
CA LYS A 263 -2.78 4.57 9.40
C LYS A 263 -3.94 3.56 9.29
N ARG A 264 -4.03 2.82 8.18
CA ARG A 264 -5.15 1.92 7.86
C ARG A 264 -4.71 0.49 7.53
N GLY A 265 -3.47 0.11 7.83
CA GLY A 265 -2.93 -1.23 7.56
C GLY A 265 -3.01 -1.65 6.08
N ARG A 266 -2.93 -0.71 5.14
CA ARG A 266 -3.22 -0.98 3.72
C ARG A 266 -2.16 -1.81 3.01
N PHE A 267 -1.02 -2.12 3.64
CA PHE A 267 -0.10 -3.14 3.15
C PHE A 267 -0.81 -4.50 2.98
N GLY A 268 -1.77 -4.83 3.86
CA GLY A 268 -2.56 -6.05 3.76
C GLY A 268 -3.45 -6.13 2.51
N ARG A 269 -3.82 -4.98 1.91
CA ARG A 269 -4.57 -4.98 0.64
C ARG A 269 -3.65 -4.81 -0.58
N MET A 270 -2.55 -4.07 -0.41
CA MET A 270 -1.56 -3.84 -1.45
C MET A 270 -0.93 -5.17 -1.89
N ILE A 271 -0.49 -6.02 -0.97
CA ILE A 271 0.23 -7.26 -1.32
C ILE A 271 -0.64 -8.19 -2.19
N PRO A 272 -1.88 -8.59 -1.81
CA PRO A 272 -2.72 -9.42 -2.67
C PRO A 272 -2.97 -8.82 -4.05
N LEU A 273 -3.19 -7.51 -4.12
CA LEU A 273 -3.41 -6.82 -5.39
C LEU A 273 -2.16 -6.85 -6.27
N MET A 274 -0.99 -6.53 -5.71
CA MET A 274 0.27 -6.56 -6.43
C MET A 274 0.52 -7.95 -7.02
N MET A 275 0.29 -9.01 -6.25
CA MET A 275 0.43 -10.38 -6.73
C MET A 275 -0.56 -10.70 -7.85
N ALA A 276 -1.83 -10.31 -7.70
CA ALA A 276 -2.86 -10.53 -8.71
C ALA A 276 -2.59 -9.76 -10.03
N LYS A 277 -1.86 -8.65 -9.96
CA LYS A 277 -1.57 -7.76 -11.10
C LYS A 277 -0.13 -7.82 -11.61
N GLY A 278 0.71 -8.66 -11.00
CA GLY A 278 2.11 -8.85 -11.39
C GLY A 278 3.06 -7.73 -11.00
N TYR A 279 2.68 -6.82 -10.10
CA TYR A 279 3.59 -5.81 -9.57
C TYR A 279 4.65 -6.44 -8.67
N LYS A 280 5.89 -5.98 -8.83
CA LYS A 280 7.01 -6.36 -7.97
C LYS A 280 7.27 -5.37 -6.85
N ILE A 281 7.16 -4.07 -7.14
CA ILE A 281 7.39 -3.02 -6.15
C ILE A 281 6.10 -2.25 -5.89
N GLY A 282 5.80 -2.05 -4.62
CA GLY A 282 4.70 -1.23 -4.12
C GLY A 282 5.23 -0.16 -3.19
N LEU A 283 4.60 1.02 -3.23
CA LEU A 283 4.88 2.14 -2.35
C LEU A 283 3.59 2.58 -1.67
N GLY A 284 3.55 2.43 -0.35
CA GLY A 284 2.48 2.92 0.49
C GLY A 284 2.90 4.19 1.21
N VAL A 285 2.30 5.33 0.86
CA VAL A 285 2.62 6.63 1.47
C VAL A 285 1.63 6.92 2.60
N ASP A 286 2.11 7.27 3.79
CA ASP A 286 1.23 7.58 4.92
C ASP A 286 0.80 9.05 4.97
N GLU A 287 -0.16 9.35 5.85
CA GLU A 287 -0.71 10.69 5.99
C GLU A 287 0.36 11.74 6.29
N ASN A 288 0.12 12.96 5.82
CA ASN A 288 1.04 14.09 5.97
C ASN A 288 2.47 13.84 5.45
N THR A 289 2.62 12.90 4.51
CA THR A 289 3.89 12.50 3.89
C THR A 289 3.73 12.49 2.37
N ALA A 290 4.78 12.85 1.65
CA ALA A 290 4.84 12.77 0.19
C ALA A 290 6.04 11.94 -0.26
N ALA A 291 5.87 11.24 -1.38
CA ALA A 291 6.99 10.63 -2.09
C ALA A 291 7.23 11.40 -3.39
N ILE A 292 8.44 11.93 -3.58
CA ILE A 292 8.85 12.62 -4.81
C ILE A 292 9.47 11.59 -5.73
N ILE A 293 8.83 11.34 -6.87
CA ILE A 293 9.24 10.30 -7.81
C ILE A 293 9.72 10.94 -9.11
N ARG A 294 10.94 10.60 -9.53
CA ARG A 294 11.49 10.99 -10.84
C ARG A 294 12.36 9.87 -11.39
N GLY A 295 11.93 9.28 -12.51
CA GLY A 295 12.59 8.10 -13.07
C GLY A 295 12.56 6.95 -12.06
N ASP A 296 13.73 6.38 -11.76
CA ASP A 296 13.86 5.29 -10.78
C ASP A 296 14.07 5.78 -9.33
N GLU A 297 14.13 7.10 -9.08
CA GLU A 297 14.40 7.68 -7.77
C GLU A 297 13.12 8.08 -7.03
N ILE A 298 13.08 7.74 -5.74
CA ILE A 298 12.01 8.11 -4.81
C ILE A 298 12.65 8.78 -3.60
N GLU A 299 12.14 9.94 -3.21
CA GLU A 299 12.53 10.67 -1.99
C GLU A 299 11.31 10.87 -1.09
N ILE A 300 11.42 10.54 0.19
CA ILE A 300 10.34 10.68 1.17
C ILE A 300 10.49 11.99 1.95
N ILE A 301 9.41 12.75 2.06
CA ILE A 301 9.34 14.02 2.80
C ILE A 301 8.05 14.11 3.62
N GLY A 302 8.03 14.89 4.70
CA GLY A 302 6.92 14.96 5.64
C GLY A 302 7.02 13.98 6.81
N ASP A 303 5.91 13.80 7.55
CA ASP A 303 5.99 13.41 8.96
C ASP A 303 6.02 11.89 9.24
N ARG A 304 5.25 11.08 8.51
CA ARG A 304 4.94 9.68 8.90
C ARG A 304 5.59 8.60 8.05
N GLY A 305 6.27 8.99 6.98
CA GLY A 305 7.01 8.06 6.14
C GLY A 305 6.17 7.24 5.15
N ALA A 306 6.83 6.25 4.58
CA ALA A 306 6.30 5.37 3.55
C ALA A 306 6.85 3.95 3.72
N LEU A 307 6.06 2.97 3.31
CA LEU A 307 6.47 1.57 3.25
C LEU A 307 6.69 1.15 1.80
N VAL A 308 7.87 0.63 1.52
CA VAL A 308 8.18 -0.07 0.27
C VAL A 308 7.96 -1.56 0.48
N VAL A 309 7.18 -2.15 -0.42
CA VAL A 309 6.93 -3.59 -0.50
C VAL A 309 7.60 -4.14 -1.75
N ASP A 310 8.48 -5.11 -1.60
CA ASP A 310 9.17 -5.80 -2.68
C ASP A 310 8.80 -7.29 -2.69
N LEU A 311 8.12 -7.70 -3.76
CA LEU A 311 7.62 -9.07 -3.99
C LEU A 311 8.47 -9.81 -5.03
N THR A 312 9.69 -9.36 -5.32
CA THR A 312 10.52 -9.99 -6.35
C THR A 312 10.82 -11.45 -6.02
N GLU A 313 11.20 -11.72 -4.77
CA GLU A 313 11.56 -13.06 -4.28
C GLU A 313 10.41 -13.75 -3.53
N ALA A 314 9.25 -13.09 -3.44
CA ALA A 314 8.11 -13.57 -2.67
C ALA A 314 7.48 -14.81 -3.33
N ARG A 315 7.04 -15.76 -2.50
CA ARG A 315 6.46 -17.05 -2.92
C ARG A 315 5.08 -17.25 -2.32
N THR A 316 4.30 -18.13 -2.95
CA THR A 316 3.00 -18.59 -2.44
C THR A 316 2.92 -20.09 -2.47
N ASP A 317 2.07 -20.63 -1.61
CA ASP A 317 1.65 -22.02 -1.61
C ASP A 317 0.16 -22.11 -1.99
N ALA A 318 -0.12 -22.57 -3.20
CA ALA A 318 -1.48 -22.76 -3.68
C ALA A 318 -2.23 -23.88 -2.91
N ALA A 319 -1.53 -24.82 -2.27
CA ALA A 319 -2.13 -25.93 -1.54
C ALA A 319 -2.91 -25.47 -0.29
N LEU A 320 -2.62 -24.28 0.25
CA LEU A 320 -3.31 -23.72 1.40
C LEU A 320 -4.74 -23.26 1.10
N GLY A 321 -5.12 -23.11 -0.17
CA GLY A 321 -6.49 -22.75 -0.58
C GLY A 321 -6.95 -21.36 -0.14
N ALA A 322 -6.06 -20.53 0.40
CA ALA A 322 -6.30 -19.16 0.82
C ALA A 322 -5.06 -18.30 0.52
N PHE A 323 -5.23 -16.98 0.54
CA PHE A 323 -4.11 -16.05 0.33
C PHE A 323 -2.99 -16.32 1.34
N ASN A 324 -1.76 -16.35 0.85
CA ASN A 324 -0.55 -16.45 1.64
C ASN A 324 0.61 -15.84 0.85
N VAL A 325 1.64 -15.41 1.55
CA VAL A 325 2.89 -14.97 0.96
C VAL A 325 4.04 -15.31 1.90
N GLN A 326 5.18 -15.71 1.35
CA GLN A 326 6.42 -15.94 2.08
C GLN A 326 7.53 -15.09 1.49
N GLY A 327 8.35 -14.48 2.35
CA GLY A 327 9.53 -13.73 1.95
C GLY A 327 9.25 -12.43 1.19
N ALA A 328 8.11 -11.78 1.44
CA ALA A 328 7.92 -10.40 0.97
C ALA A 328 8.90 -9.49 1.71
N ARG A 329 9.62 -8.61 1.01
CA ARG A 329 10.59 -7.70 1.63
C ARG A 329 9.98 -6.33 1.86
N LEU A 330 10.17 -5.79 3.06
CA LEU A 330 9.61 -4.52 3.53
C LEU A 330 10.75 -3.57 3.89
N SER A 331 10.64 -2.32 3.43
CA SER A 331 11.47 -1.23 3.92
C SER A 331 10.58 -0.07 4.36
N TYR A 332 10.84 0.48 5.54
CA TYR A 332 10.16 1.65 6.08
C TYR A 332 11.10 2.86 5.98
N LEU A 333 10.64 3.90 5.30
CA LEU A 333 11.40 5.10 4.99
C LEU A 333 10.68 6.30 5.59
N GLU A 334 11.41 7.17 6.28
CA GLU A 334 10.89 8.43 6.81
C GLU A 334 11.54 9.62 6.10
N HIS A 335 11.32 10.82 6.64
CA HIS A 335 11.84 12.08 6.13
C HIS A 335 13.32 11.98 5.68
N GLY A 336 13.55 12.43 4.45
CA GLY A 336 14.86 12.52 3.79
C GLY A 336 15.39 11.22 3.21
N ASP A 337 14.75 10.07 3.45
CA ASP A 337 15.19 8.78 2.93
C ASP A 337 14.88 8.65 1.44
N ARG A 338 15.68 7.85 0.75
CA ARG A 338 15.53 7.57 -0.67
C ARG A 338 15.40 6.08 -0.96
N TYR A 339 14.68 5.76 -2.03
CA TYR A 339 14.61 4.42 -2.59
C TYR A 339 14.85 4.46 -4.10
N HIS A 340 15.75 3.62 -4.59
CA HIS A 340 15.99 3.48 -6.02
C HIS A 340 15.29 2.22 -6.54
N LEU A 341 14.30 2.38 -7.44
CA LEU A 341 13.43 1.32 -7.95
C LEU A 341 14.19 0.17 -8.63
N ARG A 342 15.07 0.48 -9.58
CA ARG A 342 15.84 -0.53 -10.31
C ARG A 342 16.90 -1.22 -9.45
N ALA A 343 17.65 -0.46 -8.65
CA ALA A 343 18.64 -1.00 -7.75
C ALA A 343 18.01 -1.75 -6.56
N ARG A 344 16.73 -1.48 -6.28
CA ARG A 344 15.96 -2.01 -5.14
C ARG A 344 16.68 -1.78 -3.81
N ALA A 345 17.17 -0.55 -3.65
CA ALA A 345 18.05 -0.15 -2.56
C ALA A 345 17.52 1.09 -1.84
N THR A 346 17.56 1.03 -0.51
CA THR A 346 17.21 2.14 0.39
C THR A 346 18.48 2.92 0.74
N THR A 347 18.39 4.25 0.74
CA THR A 347 19.46 5.15 1.20
C THR A 347 18.90 6.02 2.33
N PRO A 348 19.38 5.87 3.57
CA PRO A 348 18.97 6.72 4.69
C PRO A 348 19.35 8.18 4.47
N SER A 349 18.62 9.09 5.11
CA SER A 349 18.97 10.50 5.14
C SER A 349 20.30 10.76 5.85
N ALA A 350 20.94 11.89 5.55
CA ALA A 350 22.24 12.22 6.15
C ALA A 350 22.23 12.28 7.70
N PRO A 351 21.18 12.81 8.37
CA PRO A 351 21.05 12.71 9.83
C PRO A 351 20.99 11.28 10.35
N LYS A 352 20.27 10.38 9.67
CA LYS A 352 20.18 8.96 10.08
C LYS A 352 21.48 8.21 9.86
N LEU A 353 22.24 8.53 8.80
CA LEU A 353 23.59 7.97 8.59
C LEU A 353 24.60 8.38 9.67
N ARG A 354 24.42 9.53 10.32
CA ARG A 354 25.24 9.97 11.45
C ARG A 354 24.75 9.45 12.80
N GLY A 355 23.50 8.99 12.86
CA GLY A 355 22.88 8.45 14.05
C GLY A 355 23.29 7.01 14.33
N GLU A 356 22.39 6.25 14.95
CA GLU A 356 22.67 4.87 15.33
C GLU A 356 22.41 3.90 14.18
N LEU A 357 23.33 2.96 13.98
CA LEU A 357 23.19 1.84 13.03
C LEU A 357 22.69 0.60 13.77
N HIS A 358 21.56 0.06 13.30
CA HIS A 358 20.94 -1.15 13.79
C HIS A 358 21.23 -2.32 12.84
N ASP A 359 22.29 -3.06 13.12
CA ASP A 359 22.71 -4.23 12.35
C ASP A 359 22.81 -5.45 13.28
N ALA A 360 21.81 -6.32 13.25
CA ALA A 360 21.75 -7.49 14.13
C ALA A 360 22.83 -8.55 13.86
N GLU A 361 23.53 -8.47 12.72
CA GLU A 361 24.64 -9.35 12.40
C GLU A 361 25.99 -8.76 12.83
N SER A 362 26.02 -7.49 13.22
CA SER A 362 27.22 -6.83 13.73
C SER A 362 27.57 -7.31 15.15
N PRO A 363 28.84 -7.68 15.45
CA PRO A 363 29.27 -8.00 16.81
C PRO A 363 29.09 -6.86 17.81
N GLY A 364 28.98 -5.62 17.32
CA GLY A 364 28.78 -4.41 18.13
C GLY A 364 27.32 -4.06 18.40
N PHE A 365 26.37 -4.85 17.91
CA PHE A 365 24.94 -4.56 18.06
C PHE A 365 24.49 -4.64 19.52
N LYS A 366 23.87 -3.57 20.00
CA LYS A 366 23.36 -3.45 21.38
C LYS A 366 21.88 -3.06 21.33
N PRO A 367 20.98 -4.04 21.16
CA PRO A 367 19.56 -3.75 21.00
C PRO A 367 18.98 -3.15 22.27
N TYR A 368 18.12 -2.15 22.13
CA TYR A 368 17.33 -1.60 23.23
C TYR A 368 16.22 -2.56 23.68
N TYR A 369 15.56 -3.23 22.72
CA TYR A 369 14.38 -4.07 23.02
C TYR A 369 14.70 -5.56 23.17
N THR A 370 14.25 -6.17 24.28
CA THR A 370 14.45 -7.62 24.55
C THR A 370 13.16 -8.43 24.67
N ASP A 371 12.01 -7.77 24.83
CA ASP A 371 10.75 -8.45 25.11
C ASP A 371 10.15 -9.12 23.87
N ASP A 372 9.38 -10.18 24.10
CA ASP A 372 8.53 -10.79 23.07
C ASP A 372 7.27 -9.94 22.87
N VAL A 373 6.98 -9.60 21.61
CA VAL A 373 5.79 -8.81 21.25
C VAL A 373 4.91 -9.61 20.29
N PHE A 374 3.61 -9.55 20.52
CA PHE A 374 2.60 -10.08 19.63
C PHE A 374 1.51 -9.05 19.40
N HIS A 375 1.20 -8.75 18.14
CA HIS A 375 0.17 -7.78 17.79
C HIS A 375 -1.16 -8.49 17.50
N LEU A 376 -2.21 -8.16 18.25
CA LEU A 376 -3.55 -8.73 17.99
C LEU A 376 -4.19 -8.21 16.69
N ASP A 377 -3.79 -7.00 16.27
CA ASP A 377 -4.18 -6.39 15.00
C ASP A 377 -2.96 -5.78 14.28
N MET A 378 -2.32 -6.59 13.44
CA MET A 378 -1.19 -6.17 12.60
C MET A 378 -1.60 -5.18 11.51
N LEU A 379 -2.91 -5.08 11.19
CA LEU A 379 -3.45 -4.08 10.26
C LEU A 379 -3.90 -2.80 10.97
N GLY A 380 -3.68 -2.71 12.29
CA GLY A 380 -4.01 -1.54 13.09
C GLY A 380 -3.18 -0.31 12.71
N ASP A 381 -3.58 0.83 13.26
CA ASP A 381 -2.96 2.12 13.04
C ASP A 381 -1.46 2.09 13.35
N SER A 382 -0.64 2.22 12.29
CA SER A 382 0.81 2.29 12.38
C SER A 382 1.45 1.06 13.05
N THR A 383 0.69 -0.04 13.23
CA THR A 383 1.19 -1.24 13.92
C THR A 383 2.41 -1.81 13.22
N ILE A 384 2.38 -1.88 11.89
CA ILE A 384 3.48 -2.48 11.10
C ILE A 384 4.76 -1.64 11.17
N SER A 385 4.71 -0.32 11.06
CA SER A 385 5.90 0.53 11.15
C SER A 385 6.49 0.53 12.56
N ASN A 386 5.64 0.53 13.58
CA ASN A 386 6.06 0.37 14.98
C ASN A 386 6.71 -1.01 15.20
N ALA A 387 6.12 -2.07 14.66
CA ALA A 387 6.67 -3.43 14.74
C ALA A 387 8.03 -3.51 14.03
N MET A 388 8.19 -2.88 12.87
CA MET A 388 9.44 -2.85 12.11
C MET A 388 10.54 -2.07 12.84
N SER A 389 10.24 -0.84 13.29
CA SER A 389 11.22 0.02 13.98
C SER A 389 11.64 -0.58 15.33
N ARG A 390 10.68 -1.14 16.09
CA ARG A 390 11.00 -1.89 17.31
C ARG A 390 11.79 -3.16 17.02
N LEU A 391 11.43 -3.91 15.98
CA LEU A 391 12.11 -5.16 15.65
C LEU A 391 13.57 -4.90 15.26
N ILE A 392 13.86 -3.87 14.46
CA ILE A 392 15.23 -3.66 13.97
C ILE A 392 16.21 -3.40 15.12
N ASP A 393 15.77 -2.69 16.17
CA ASP A 393 16.50 -2.43 17.42
C ASP A 393 16.19 -3.45 18.54
N SER A 394 15.94 -4.71 18.16
CA SER A 394 15.62 -5.77 19.12
C SER A 394 16.62 -6.93 19.10
N ALA A 395 16.81 -7.57 20.27
CA ALA A 395 17.46 -8.87 20.36
C ALA A 395 16.65 -10.00 19.69
N ARG A 396 15.35 -9.78 19.47
CA ARG A 396 14.47 -10.74 18.80
C ARG A 396 14.68 -10.71 17.29
N ARG A 397 14.57 -11.88 16.65
CA ARG A 397 14.70 -12.01 15.19
C ARG A 397 13.38 -11.90 14.44
N GLU A 398 12.26 -11.95 15.16
CA GLU A 398 10.92 -11.83 14.58
C GLU A 398 9.92 -11.23 15.55
N VAL A 399 8.86 -10.66 14.98
CA VAL A 399 7.64 -10.25 15.66
C VAL A 399 6.44 -10.82 14.90
N LYS A 400 5.41 -11.22 15.62
CA LYS A 400 4.20 -11.80 15.04
C LYS A 400 2.98 -10.93 15.31
N GLY A 401 1.97 -11.07 14.47
CA GLY A 401 0.66 -10.54 14.77
C GLY A 401 -0.44 -11.18 13.95
N LEU A 402 -1.68 -10.96 14.35
CA LEU A 402 -2.86 -11.46 13.66
C LEU A 402 -3.57 -10.34 12.93
N ALA A 403 -4.35 -10.70 11.92
CA ALA A 403 -5.46 -9.89 11.46
C ALA A 403 -6.62 -10.77 11.04
N PHE A 404 -7.83 -10.39 11.44
CA PHE A 404 -9.03 -11.17 11.22
C PHE A 404 -10.26 -10.28 11.35
N ASP A 405 -11.40 -10.80 10.90
CA ASP A 405 -12.68 -10.13 11.11
C ASP A 405 -13.22 -10.54 12.49
N VAL A 406 -13.23 -9.59 13.43
CA VAL A 406 -13.70 -9.84 14.81
C VAL A 406 -15.21 -10.07 14.85
N LEU A 407 -15.96 -9.50 13.91
CA LEU A 407 -17.42 -9.54 13.85
C LEU A 407 -17.87 -9.95 12.43
N PRO A 408 -17.58 -11.19 12.00
CA PRO A 408 -17.95 -11.64 10.68
C PRO A 408 -19.48 -11.65 10.53
N ARG A 409 -19.96 -11.41 9.30
CA ARG A 409 -21.40 -11.49 9.00
C ARG A 409 -21.93 -12.88 9.31
N ALA A 410 -23.16 -12.96 9.83
CA ALA A 410 -23.88 -14.21 9.97
C ALA A 410 -23.93 -14.90 8.59
N ASN A 411 -23.31 -16.08 8.47
CA ASN A 411 -23.15 -16.88 7.24
C ASN A 411 -21.97 -16.50 6.32
N ASP A 412 -20.96 -15.75 6.79
CA ASP A 412 -19.71 -15.63 6.04
C ASP A 412 -18.99 -17.01 5.99
N PRO A 413 -18.81 -17.65 4.81
CA PRO A 413 -18.13 -18.95 4.71
C PRO A 413 -16.63 -18.88 5.07
N LEU A 414 -16.08 -17.67 5.15
CA LEU A 414 -14.71 -17.37 5.55
C LEU A 414 -14.68 -16.68 6.93
N ALA A 415 -15.70 -16.87 7.78
CA ALA A 415 -15.77 -16.28 9.11
C ALA A 415 -14.56 -16.65 9.98
N GLU A 416 -14.15 -17.91 9.94
CA GLU A 416 -13.01 -18.42 10.74
C GLU A 416 -11.65 -18.09 10.12
N LEU A 417 -11.60 -17.54 8.89
CA LEU A 417 -10.34 -17.26 8.21
C LEU A 417 -9.74 -15.95 8.75
N GLY A 418 -8.60 -16.09 9.42
CA GLY A 418 -7.69 -15.00 9.78
C GLY A 418 -6.32 -15.18 9.12
N PHE A 419 -5.41 -14.27 9.41
CA PHE A 419 -4.04 -14.29 8.89
C PHE A 419 -3.03 -14.03 10.00
N LEU A 420 -2.00 -14.86 10.07
CA LEU A 420 -0.82 -14.65 10.88
C LEU A 420 0.24 -13.95 10.04
N PHE A 421 0.73 -12.83 10.54
CA PHE A 421 1.81 -12.04 10.00
C PHE A 421 3.05 -12.33 10.83
N ARG A 422 4.16 -12.62 10.16
CA ARG A 422 5.47 -12.80 10.77
C ARG A 422 6.42 -11.86 10.08
N VAL A 423 6.87 -10.84 10.81
CA VAL A 423 7.90 -9.90 10.35
C VAL A 423 9.22 -10.32 10.97
N TYR A 424 10.30 -10.45 10.19
CA TYR A 424 11.57 -10.99 10.68
C TYR A 424 12.79 -10.36 10.00
N LYS A 425 13.92 -10.44 10.69
CA LYS A 425 15.23 -10.01 10.18
C LYS A 425 15.82 -11.07 9.26
N GLY A 426 16.23 -10.67 8.06
CA GLY A 426 17.14 -11.42 7.20
C GLY A 426 18.59 -10.95 7.36
N PRO A 427 19.52 -11.52 6.59
CA PRO A 427 20.95 -11.19 6.64
C PRO A 427 21.28 -9.81 6.06
N ASP A 428 20.37 -9.19 5.32
CA ASP A 428 20.50 -7.84 4.72
C ASP A 428 19.58 -6.80 5.41
N SER A 429 18.96 -7.16 6.54
CA SER A 429 18.14 -6.25 7.34
C SER A 429 19.02 -5.25 8.09
N LEU A 430 18.80 -3.96 7.82
CA LEU A 430 19.55 -2.87 8.45
C LEU A 430 18.60 -1.78 8.89
N GLY A 431 18.93 -1.09 9.99
CA GLY A 431 18.20 0.09 10.44
C GLY A 431 19.12 1.25 10.74
N TRP A 432 18.57 2.46 10.70
CA TRP A 432 19.23 3.67 11.15
C TRP A 432 18.24 4.50 11.96
N SER A 433 18.67 5.07 13.08
CA SER A 433 17.83 5.99 13.84
C SER A 433 18.54 7.29 14.18
N THR A 434 17.75 8.35 14.39
CA THR A 434 18.24 9.66 14.84
C THR A 434 17.17 10.37 15.67
N GLU A 435 17.60 11.17 16.63
CA GLU A 435 16.73 12.06 17.41
C GLU A 435 16.89 13.53 16.99
N GLU A 436 17.71 13.83 15.97
CA GLU A 436 18.05 15.20 15.54
C GLU A 436 16.81 16.07 15.18
N PHE A 437 15.67 15.45 14.88
CA PHE A 437 14.42 16.11 14.51
C PHE A 437 13.45 16.36 15.68
N GLY A 438 13.88 16.18 16.94
CA GLY A 438 13.05 16.39 18.13
C GLY A 438 12.15 15.20 18.48
N GLY A 439 12.48 14.03 17.95
CA GLY A 439 11.85 12.73 18.19
C GLY A 439 12.61 11.66 17.42
N GLU A 440 12.46 10.40 17.83
CA GLU A 440 13.14 9.29 17.17
C GLU A 440 12.55 9.06 15.77
N GLN A 441 13.42 9.11 14.76
CA GLN A 441 13.11 8.79 13.38
C GLN A 441 13.92 7.60 12.91
N PHE A 442 13.35 6.81 12.02
CA PHE A 442 13.94 5.57 11.53
C PHE A 442 14.06 5.53 10.00
N THR A 443 15.08 4.79 9.56
CA THR A 443 15.06 4.04 8.30
C THR A 443 15.16 2.58 8.65
N VAL A 444 14.27 1.75 8.12
CA VAL A 444 14.36 0.28 8.24
C VAL A 444 14.42 -0.30 6.85
N ALA A 445 15.53 -0.95 6.51
CA ALA A 445 15.74 -1.61 5.23
C ALA A 445 15.61 -3.14 5.38
N ASN A 446 14.90 -3.74 4.44
CA ASN A 446 14.91 -5.19 4.17
C ASN A 446 14.49 -6.08 5.36
N LEU A 447 13.43 -5.74 6.08
CA LEU A 447 12.74 -6.75 6.89
C LEU A 447 11.91 -7.65 5.99
N TYR A 448 11.62 -8.87 6.44
CA TYR A 448 10.87 -9.85 5.68
C TYR A 448 9.50 -10.08 6.32
N LEU A 449 8.51 -10.38 5.50
CA LEU A 449 7.13 -10.63 5.90
C LEU A 449 6.64 -11.95 5.30
N ASP A 450 6.17 -12.82 6.17
CA ASP A 450 5.31 -13.95 5.80
C ASP A 450 3.87 -13.64 6.26
N ILE A 451 2.88 -13.94 5.41
CA ILE A 451 1.46 -13.93 5.75
C ILE A 451 0.92 -15.34 5.51
N SER A 452 0.44 -15.98 6.56
CA SER A 452 -0.11 -17.34 6.51
C SER A 452 -1.58 -17.35 6.95
N PRO A 453 -2.48 -18.07 6.27
CA PRO A 453 -3.85 -18.22 6.71
C PRO A 453 -3.89 -19.03 8.01
N VAL A 454 -4.77 -18.63 8.93
CA VAL A 454 -5.04 -19.32 10.18
C VAL A 454 -6.54 -19.49 10.39
N ARG A 455 -6.92 -20.52 11.16
CA ARG A 455 -8.29 -20.72 11.59
C ARG A 455 -8.48 -20.15 12.98
N LEU A 456 -9.43 -19.24 13.14
CA LEU A 456 -9.77 -18.65 14.43
C LEU A 456 -10.92 -19.39 15.10
N PRO A 457 -10.89 -19.52 16.43
CA PRO A 457 -12.03 -20.02 17.17
C PRO A 457 -13.22 -19.06 17.04
N MET A 458 -14.43 -19.60 16.88
CA MET A 458 -15.67 -18.83 16.82
C MET A 458 -16.66 -19.35 17.89
N PRO A 459 -17.08 -18.51 18.86
CA PRO A 459 -16.68 -17.11 19.06
C PRO A 459 -15.22 -16.99 19.54
N LEU A 460 -14.58 -15.86 19.25
CA LEU A 460 -13.18 -15.61 19.62
C LEU A 460 -12.96 -15.63 21.14
N TYR A 461 -13.94 -15.15 21.91
CA TYR A 461 -13.94 -15.14 23.36
C TYR A 461 -15.29 -15.62 23.88
N GLY A 462 -15.28 -16.17 25.09
CA GLY A 462 -16.46 -16.61 25.82
C GLY A 462 -16.43 -16.11 27.26
N GLY A 463 -17.50 -16.34 28.01
CA GLY A 463 -17.55 -16.01 29.43
C GLY A 463 -16.49 -16.76 30.24
N TRP A 464 -15.94 -16.10 31.26
CA TRP A 464 -14.96 -16.64 32.22
C TRP A 464 -15.60 -17.67 33.17
N GLY A 465 -16.19 -18.74 32.64
CA GLY A 465 -16.77 -19.80 33.46
C GLY A 465 -15.78 -20.36 34.50
N PRO A 466 -16.26 -21.13 35.50
CA PRO A 466 -15.38 -21.73 36.50
C PRO A 466 -14.21 -22.50 35.86
N PRO A 467 -13.05 -22.61 36.54
CA PRO A 467 -11.83 -23.19 35.97
C PRO A 467 -12.12 -24.52 35.30
N ARG A 468 -11.67 -24.70 34.05
CA ARG A 468 -11.80 -26.00 33.39
C ARG A 468 -10.97 -27.02 34.20
N PRO A 469 -11.54 -28.18 34.56
CA PRO A 469 -10.73 -29.24 35.14
C PRO A 469 -9.61 -29.58 34.15
N PRO A 470 -8.39 -29.91 34.63
CA PRO A 470 -7.29 -30.30 33.77
C PRO A 470 -7.75 -31.44 32.86
N GLU A 471 -7.60 -31.24 31.55
CA GLU A 471 -8.01 -32.22 30.55
C GLU A 471 -7.24 -33.52 30.82
N ALA A 472 -7.95 -34.61 31.09
CA ALA A 472 -7.32 -35.90 31.32
C ALA A 472 -6.51 -36.27 30.09
N ALA A 473 -5.20 -36.47 30.28
CA ALA A 473 -4.28 -36.84 29.21
C ALA A 473 -4.88 -38.03 28.42
N ASN A 474 -5.04 -37.83 27.11
CA ASN A 474 -5.61 -38.82 26.21
C ASN A 474 -4.78 -40.12 26.30
N PRO A 475 -5.32 -41.24 26.81
CA PRO A 475 -4.55 -42.48 27.00
C PRO A 475 -4.17 -43.16 25.67
N ALA A 476 -4.64 -42.65 24.52
CA ALA A 476 -4.29 -43.16 23.20
C ALA A 476 -2.85 -42.82 22.75
N ALA A 477 -2.13 -41.93 23.44
CA ALA A 477 -0.76 -41.55 23.06
C ALA A 477 0.35 -42.42 23.70
N SER A 478 0.03 -43.31 24.64
CA SER A 478 1.03 -44.11 25.38
C SER A 478 1.11 -45.60 24.98
N ALA A 479 0.39 -46.05 23.95
CA ALA A 479 0.36 -47.46 23.53
C ALA A 479 1.36 -47.83 22.40
N GLY A 480 2.37 -47.00 22.14
CA GLY A 480 3.34 -47.20 21.04
C GLY A 480 4.76 -47.60 21.45
N ALA A 481 5.08 -47.68 22.74
CA ALA A 481 6.46 -47.85 23.20
C ALA A 481 6.61 -48.91 24.30
N ALA A 482 6.30 -50.17 24.01
CA ALA A 482 6.80 -51.30 24.80
C ALA A 482 6.76 -52.59 23.97
N GLY A 483 7.87 -52.94 23.33
CA GLY A 483 7.96 -54.16 22.53
C GLY A 483 9.35 -54.42 21.95
N VAL A 484 10.39 -54.40 22.79
CA VAL A 484 11.70 -54.98 22.45
C VAL A 484 11.97 -56.10 23.46
N PRO A 485 12.08 -57.37 23.05
CA PRO A 485 12.48 -58.44 23.96
C PRO A 485 14.00 -58.48 24.09
N ALA A 486 14.49 -58.59 25.33
CA ALA A 486 15.89 -58.83 25.67
C ALA A 486 16.23 -60.35 25.61
N PRO A 487 17.51 -60.72 25.42
CA PRO A 487 17.90 -62.04 24.95
C PRO A 487 18.08 -63.06 26.09
N ARG A 488 17.72 -64.31 25.82
CA ARG A 488 18.41 -65.53 26.30
C ARG A 488 18.29 -66.64 25.29
#